data_AF-A0A935SLB9-F1
#
_entry.id   AF-A0A935SLB9-F1
#
_cell.length_a   1.000
_cell.length_b   1.000
_cell.length_c   1.000
_cell.angle_alpha   90.00
_cell.angle_beta   90.00
_cell.angle_gamma   90.00
#
_symmetry.space_group_name_H-M   'P 1'
#
loop_
_entity.id
_entity.type
_entity.pdbx_description
1 polymer ?
#
loop_
_entity_poly.entity_id
_entity_poly.type
_entity_poly.pdbx_seq_one_letter_code
_entity_poly.pdbx_strand_id
1 'polypeptide(L)'
;MTCAHQRARQNRLGRFETATQAAAAGGITTIIDMPLNASPVTTTVNAFNQKLDATKNKLHINVGFYGGLVPGNINDLEALIKSGVLGIKCFLTHSGIDEFPNVGEKELNQAMPLIAKHNIPLLAHCEIESEVTCDFSKFPNNYQQYLASRPKSWENDAVDLMIKLCRKFNCSTHIVHVSSAEALEKITKAKKKVYNSPPKPVRITFFLMQKIFLMQIACTNVRRPSVKKKITFYYNKH
;
A
#
# COMPACT_ATOMS: atom_id res chain seq x y z
N MET A 1 -1.83 -15.20 7.82
CA MET A 1 -2.34 -14.37 6.70
C MET A 1 -1.19 -13.49 6.23
N THR A 2 -0.42 -13.95 5.25
CA THR A 2 0.71 -13.16 4.72
C THR A 2 0.12 -12.05 3.86
N CYS A 3 0.20 -10.79 4.30
CA CYS A 3 -0.16 -9.65 3.47
C CYS A 3 0.92 -9.48 2.39
N ALA A 4 0.84 -10.31 1.34
CA ALA A 4 1.63 -10.11 0.15
C ALA A 4 1.17 -8.79 -0.48
N HIS A 5 1.98 -7.74 -0.35
CA HIS A 5 1.81 -6.51 -1.11
C HIS A 5 2.12 -6.79 -2.59
N GLN A 6 1.20 -7.48 -3.26
CA GLN A 6 1.30 -7.77 -4.68
C GLN A 6 0.91 -6.53 -5.48
N ARG A 7 1.72 -6.20 -6.49
CA ARG A 7 1.42 -5.18 -7.51
C ARG A 7 1.29 -5.87 -8.85
N ALA A 8 0.11 -6.41 -9.18
CA ALA A 8 -0.13 -6.95 -10.52
C ALA A 8 -0.47 -5.80 -11.49
N ARG A 9 0.44 -5.51 -12.46
CA ARG A 9 0.14 -4.57 -13.56
C ARG A 9 -0.77 -5.22 -14.61
N GLN A 10 -1.97 -4.69 -14.81
CA GLN A 10 -3.03 -5.28 -15.63
C GLN A 10 -2.72 -5.27 -17.15
N ASN A 11 -1.88 -4.33 -17.62
CA ASN A 11 -1.54 -4.18 -19.06
C ASN A 11 -0.54 -5.21 -19.62
N ARG A 12 -0.33 -6.35 -18.94
CA ARG A 12 0.32 -7.53 -19.52
C ARG A 12 -0.43 -8.78 -19.09
N LEU A 13 -1.08 -9.44 -20.05
CA LEU A 13 -1.65 -10.77 -19.92
C LEU A 13 -0.67 -11.71 -19.17
N GLY A 14 -1.17 -12.45 -18.16
CA GLY A 14 -0.42 -13.52 -17.47
C GLY A 14 0.10 -13.23 -16.04
N ARG A 15 -0.10 -12.02 -15.47
CA ARG A 15 0.47 -11.71 -14.14
C ARG A 15 -0.23 -12.33 -12.94
N PHE A 16 -1.55 -12.50 -12.93
CA PHE A 16 -2.23 -13.16 -11.79
C PHE A 16 -1.91 -14.65 -11.73
N GLU A 17 -1.82 -15.32 -12.88
CA GLU A 17 -1.45 -16.72 -12.99
C GLU A 17 -0.04 -16.96 -12.47
N THR A 18 0.95 -16.31 -13.06
CA THR A 18 2.35 -16.42 -12.62
C THR A 18 2.55 -15.99 -11.16
N ALA A 19 1.85 -14.94 -10.70
CA ALA A 19 1.87 -14.51 -9.30
C ALA A 19 1.33 -15.58 -8.35
N THR A 20 0.17 -16.16 -8.67
CA THR A 20 -0.47 -17.15 -7.81
C THR A 20 0.24 -18.49 -7.84
N GLN A 21 0.86 -18.87 -8.96
CA GLN A 21 1.77 -20.02 -9.03
C GLN A 21 3.00 -19.82 -8.15
N ALA A 22 3.66 -18.66 -8.24
CA ALA A 22 4.81 -18.34 -7.41
C ALA A 22 4.44 -18.30 -5.91
N ALA A 23 3.27 -17.75 -5.58
CA ALA A 23 2.75 -17.75 -4.22
C ALA A 23 2.48 -19.19 -3.72
N ALA A 24 1.84 -20.03 -4.53
CA ALA A 24 1.60 -21.44 -4.22
C ALA A 24 2.92 -22.20 -3.99
N ALA A 25 3.91 -22.01 -4.86
CA ALA A 25 5.24 -22.62 -4.72
C ALA A 25 5.97 -22.17 -3.44
N GLY A 26 5.70 -20.95 -2.98
CA GLY A 26 6.18 -20.42 -1.70
C GLY A 26 5.33 -20.80 -0.48
N GLY A 27 4.31 -21.66 -0.63
CA GLY A 27 3.42 -22.06 0.47
C GLY A 27 2.39 -21.00 0.89
N ILE A 28 2.21 -19.93 0.11
CA ILE A 28 1.19 -18.91 0.35
C ILE A 28 -0.12 -19.38 -0.26
N THR A 29 -1.18 -19.47 0.55
CA THR A 29 -2.50 -19.95 0.13
C THR A 29 -3.52 -18.83 -0.16
N THR A 30 -3.21 -17.60 0.24
CA THR A 30 -4.05 -16.42 0.03
C THR A 30 -3.21 -15.17 -0.16
N ILE A 31 -3.54 -14.37 -1.17
CA ILE A 31 -3.00 -13.02 -1.38
C ILE A 31 -4.12 -11.98 -1.40
N ILE A 32 -3.80 -10.72 -1.10
CA ILE A 32 -4.74 -9.60 -1.26
C ILE A 32 -4.08 -8.55 -2.16
N ASP A 33 -4.61 -8.35 -3.36
CA ASP A 33 -4.04 -7.46 -4.36
C ASP A 33 -4.34 -5.99 -4.06
N MET A 34 -3.34 -5.14 -4.26
CA MET A 34 -3.43 -3.69 -4.02
C MET A 34 -4.19 -2.97 -5.16
N PRO A 35 -4.86 -1.83 -4.89
CA PRO A 35 -5.70 -1.19 -5.90
C PRO A 35 -4.93 -0.45 -7.00
N LEU A 36 -3.62 -0.23 -6.82
CA LEU A 36 -2.77 0.54 -7.73
C LEU A 36 -1.80 -0.34 -8.51
N ASN A 37 -1.29 0.19 -9.62
CA ASN A 37 -0.52 -0.50 -10.69
C ASN A 37 -1.38 -1.35 -11.63
N ALA A 38 -2.60 -1.72 -11.24
CA ALA A 38 -3.62 -2.12 -12.18
C ALA A 38 -4.03 -0.93 -13.05
N SER A 39 -4.45 -1.20 -14.29
CA SER A 39 -4.91 -0.18 -15.24
C SER A 39 -6.24 -0.68 -15.80
N PRO A 40 -7.38 -0.10 -15.43
CA PRO A 40 -7.52 1.04 -14.51
C PRO A 40 -7.18 0.71 -13.04
N VAL A 41 -6.83 1.73 -12.25
CA VAL A 41 -6.71 1.58 -10.79
C VAL A 41 -8.07 1.26 -10.17
N THR A 42 -8.09 0.48 -9.09
CA THR A 42 -9.32 -0.01 -8.45
C THR A 42 -9.93 1.03 -7.52
N THR A 43 -10.37 2.16 -8.09
CA THR A 43 -11.01 3.29 -7.37
C THR A 43 -12.51 3.39 -7.63
N THR A 44 -13.04 2.59 -8.56
CA THR A 44 -14.46 2.51 -8.92
C THR A 44 -14.91 1.04 -9.01
N VAL A 45 -16.23 0.80 -8.92
CA VAL A 45 -16.81 -0.55 -9.07
C VAL A 45 -16.53 -1.13 -10.46
N ASN A 46 -16.57 -0.31 -11.51
CA ASN A 46 -16.26 -0.75 -12.87
C ASN A 46 -14.80 -1.25 -12.98
N ALA A 47 -13.85 -0.49 -12.45
CA ALA A 47 -12.44 -0.92 -12.42
C ALA A 47 -12.24 -2.20 -11.59
N PHE A 48 -12.99 -2.35 -10.50
CA PHE A 48 -12.97 -3.57 -9.70
C PHE A 48 -13.50 -4.79 -10.48
N ASN A 49 -14.64 -4.65 -11.16
CA ASN A 49 -15.20 -5.73 -11.99
C ASN A 49 -14.26 -6.14 -13.12
N GLN A 50 -13.62 -5.19 -13.80
CA GLN A 50 -12.61 -5.49 -14.82
C GLN A 50 -11.41 -6.25 -14.24
N LYS A 51 -11.01 -5.94 -13.00
CA LYS A 51 -9.95 -6.68 -12.31
C LYS A 51 -10.40 -8.10 -11.96
N LEU A 52 -11.63 -8.29 -11.49
CA LEU A 52 -12.19 -9.63 -11.25
C LEU A 52 -12.23 -10.46 -12.54
N ASP A 53 -12.71 -9.88 -13.63
CA ASP A 53 -12.75 -10.55 -14.93
C ASP A 53 -11.36 -10.97 -15.41
N ALA A 54 -10.35 -10.15 -15.18
CA ALA A 54 -8.97 -10.47 -15.52
C ALA A 54 -8.43 -11.69 -14.77
N THR A 55 -9.01 -12.05 -13.62
CA THR A 55 -8.60 -13.20 -12.79
C THR A 55 -9.28 -14.52 -13.14
N LYS A 56 -10.37 -14.50 -13.92
CA LYS A 56 -11.14 -15.70 -14.28
C LYS A 56 -10.23 -16.78 -14.88
N ASN A 57 -10.33 -17.99 -14.34
CA ASN A 57 -9.58 -19.19 -14.76
C ASN A 57 -8.04 -19.07 -14.68
N LYS A 58 -7.51 -18.15 -13.86
CA LYS A 58 -6.05 -17.89 -13.76
C LYS A 58 -5.51 -17.98 -12.34
N LEU A 59 -6.32 -18.31 -11.35
CA LEU A 59 -5.93 -18.28 -9.93
C LEU A 59 -5.55 -19.68 -9.45
N HIS A 60 -4.34 -19.83 -8.93
CA HIS A 60 -3.87 -21.06 -8.29
C HIS A 60 -4.04 -21.07 -6.77
N ILE A 61 -4.38 -19.92 -6.18
CA ILE A 61 -4.60 -19.70 -4.75
C ILE A 61 -5.74 -18.68 -4.55
N ASN A 62 -6.17 -18.48 -3.30
CA ASN A 62 -7.21 -17.48 -3.00
C ASN A 62 -6.68 -16.06 -3.22
N VAL A 63 -7.51 -15.19 -3.82
CA VAL A 63 -7.18 -13.78 -4.05
C VAL A 63 -8.29 -12.89 -3.55
N GLY A 64 -7.95 -12.01 -2.61
CA GLY A 64 -8.77 -10.87 -2.22
C GLY A 64 -8.28 -9.58 -2.89
N PHE A 65 -9.05 -8.50 -2.74
CA PHE A 65 -8.72 -7.22 -3.36
C PHE A 65 -8.98 -6.07 -2.40
N TYR A 66 -8.08 -5.07 -2.44
CA TYR A 66 -8.32 -3.78 -1.82
C TYR A 66 -8.88 -2.79 -2.83
N GLY A 67 -9.73 -1.88 -2.36
CA GLY A 67 -10.16 -0.69 -3.09
C GLY A 67 -9.24 0.50 -2.83
N GLY A 68 -9.27 1.52 -3.68
CA GLY A 68 -8.47 2.73 -3.57
C GLY A 68 -9.26 3.92 -3.07
N LEU A 69 -8.65 4.74 -2.22
CA LEU A 69 -9.08 6.10 -1.91
C LEU A 69 -8.11 7.09 -2.53
N VAL A 70 -8.65 7.98 -3.37
CA VAL A 70 -7.93 9.04 -4.06
C VAL A 70 -8.76 10.33 -4.00
N PRO A 71 -8.17 11.51 -4.22
CA PRO A 71 -8.95 12.74 -4.38
C PRO A 71 -10.07 12.59 -5.42
N GLY A 72 -11.29 13.00 -5.05
CA GLY A 72 -12.46 13.02 -5.95
C GLY A 72 -13.30 11.74 -5.98
N ASN A 73 -12.84 10.58 -5.46
CA ASN A 73 -13.61 9.32 -5.54
C ASN A 73 -14.47 9.00 -4.31
N ILE A 74 -14.72 9.97 -3.43
CA ILE A 74 -15.46 9.75 -2.18
C ILE A 74 -16.87 9.18 -2.41
N ASN A 75 -17.53 9.60 -3.49
CA ASN A 75 -18.89 9.18 -3.82
C ASN A 75 -18.93 7.72 -4.32
N ASP A 76 -17.85 7.21 -4.90
CA ASP A 76 -17.74 5.82 -5.36
C ASP A 76 -17.36 4.86 -4.23
N LEU A 77 -16.84 5.39 -3.11
CA LEU A 77 -16.23 4.59 -2.06
C LEU A 77 -17.20 3.61 -1.42
N GLU A 78 -18.43 4.03 -1.12
CA GLU A 78 -19.41 3.14 -0.48
C GLU A 78 -19.82 1.99 -1.41
N ALA A 79 -20.00 2.27 -2.71
CA ALA A 79 -20.33 1.25 -3.70
C ALA A 79 -19.17 0.26 -3.88
N LEU A 80 -17.93 0.76 -3.91
CA LEU A 80 -16.73 -0.07 -3.99
C LEU A 80 -16.56 -0.96 -2.74
N ILE A 81 -16.90 -0.47 -1.55
CA ILE A 81 -16.91 -1.29 -0.34
C ILE A 81 -17.94 -2.41 -0.46
N LYS A 82 -19.16 -2.07 -0.87
CA LYS A 82 -20.26 -3.03 -1.03
C LYS A 82 -20.01 -4.06 -2.14
N SER A 83 -19.13 -3.77 -3.11
CA SER A 83 -18.74 -4.75 -4.12
C SER A 83 -17.82 -5.85 -3.60
N GLY A 84 -17.34 -5.77 -2.34
CA GLY A 84 -16.62 -6.88 -1.68
C GLY A 84 -15.11 -6.69 -1.57
N VAL A 85 -14.58 -5.47 -1.66
CA VAL A 85 -13.17 -5.21 -1.33
C VAL A 85 -12.92 -5.44 0.16
N LEU A 86 -11.76 -5.98 0.51
CA LEU A 86 -11.41 -6.37 1.89
C LEU A 86 -10.87 -5.20 2.74
N GLY A 87 -10.84 -4.00 2.18
CA GLY A 87 -10.25 -2.81 2.77
C GLY A 87 -10.02 -1.73 1.73
N ILE A 88 -9.74 -0.52 2.19
CA ILE A 88 -9.45 0.63 1.34
C ILE A 88 -7.99 1.03 1.54
N LYS A 89 -7.22 1.27 0.47
CA LYS A 89 -5.83 1.75 0.52
C LYS A 89 -5.76 3.21 0.11
N CYS A 90 -4.96 4.00 0.82
CA CYS A 90 -4.61 5.37 0.43
C CYS A 90 -3.09 5.62 0.56
N PHE A 91 -2.60 6.68 -0.05
CA PHE A 91 -1.25 7.19 0.11
C PHE A 91 -1.30 8.62 0.64
N LEU A 92 -0.40 8.99 1.56
CA LEU A 92 -0.27 10.37 2.06
C LEU A 92 0.83 11.18 1.34
N THR A 93 1.68 10.49 0.57
CA THR A 93 2.68 11.05 -0.35
C THR A 93 2.50 10.44 -1.73
N HIS A 94 3.08 11.04 -2.77
CA HIS A 94 2.97 10.58 -4.15
C HIS A 94 3.22 9.06 -4.29
N SER A 95 2.27 8.33 -4.90
CA SER A 95 2.26 6.86 -4.95
C SER A 95 3.25 6.25 -5.95
N GLY A 96 3.81 7.09 -6.82
CA GLY A 96 4.69 6.71 -7.94
C GLY A 96 3.97 6.59 -9.28
N ILE A 97 2.65 6.79 -9.32
CA ILE A 97 1.84 6.89 -10.54
C ILE A 97 0.79 8.00 -10.36
N ASP A 98 0.50 8.74 -11.44
CA ASP A 98 -0.41 9.89 -11.39
C ASP A 98 -1.88 9.43 -11.29
N GLU A 99 -2.20 8.22 -11.78
CA GLU A 99 -3.54 7.64 -11.73
C GLU A 99 -3.97 7.25 -10.31
N PHE A 100 -3.05 7.26 -9.34
CA PHE A 100 -3.35 7.05 -7.92
C PHE A 100 -2.77 8.18 -7.07
N PRO A 101 -3.37 9.39 -7.12
CA PRO A 101 -2.88 10.54 -6.37
C PRO A 101 -3.02 10.34 -4.86
N ASN A 102 -2.14 10.98 -4.09
CA ASN A 102 -2.19 10.95 -2.64
C ASN A 102 -3.35 11.78 -2.08
N VAL A 103 -3.80 11.41 -0.89
CA VAL A 103 -4.88 12.07 -0.16
C VAL A 103 -4.33 12.93 0.96
N GLY A 104 -5.05 13.99 1.30
CA GLY A 104 -4.76 14.81 2.48
C GLY A 104 -5.70 14.53 3.64
N GLU A 105 -5.58 15.35 4.69
CA GLU A 105 -6.48 15.30 5.84
C GLU A 105 -7.95 15.54 5.42
N LYS A 106 -8.21 16.34 4.37
CA LYS A 106 -9.56 16.62 3.86
C LYS A 106 -10.29 15.35 3.43
N GLU A 107 -9.71 14.57 2.52
CA GLU A 107 -10.31 13.34 2.01
C GLU A 107 -10.42 12.28 3.12
N LEU A 108 -9.43 12.19 4.02
CA LEU A 108 -9.48 11.28 5.16
C LEU A 108 -10.63 11.59 6.12
N ASN A 109 -10.90 12.88 6.40
CA ASN A 109 -12.03 13.28 7.24
C ASN A 109 -13.38 12.86 6.64
N GLN A 110 -13.49 12.77 5.31
CA GLN A 110 -14.71 12.32 4.63
C GLN A 110 -14.78 10.78 4.56
N ALA A 111 -13.66 10.11 4.26
CA ALA A 111 -13.63 8.68 3.98
C ALA A 111 -13.62 7.80 5.24
N MET A 112 -12.89 8.20 6.29
CA MET A 112 -12.72 7.35 7.48
C MET A 112 -14.03 7.04 8.22
N PRO A 113 -14.99 7.98 8.39
CA PRO A 113 -16.30 7.66 8.94
C PRO A 113 -17.05 6.59 8.12
N LEU A 114 -17.01 6.72 6.80
CA LEU A 114 -17.67 5.80 5.88
C LEU A 114 -17.03 4.40 5.94
N ILE A 115 -15.70 4.32 5.94
CA ILE A 115 -14.96 3.06 6.10
C ILE A 115 -15.27 2.41 7.44
N ALA A 116 -15.28 3.18 8.53
CA ALA A 116 -15.58 2.68 9.87
C ALA A 116 -17.00 2.10 9.98
N LYS A 117 -17.99 2.73 9.33
CA LYS A 117 -19.39 2.24 9.26
C LYS A 117 -19.48 0.82 8.69
N HIS A 118 -18.62 0.48 7.72
CA HIS A 118 -18.59 -0.83 7.07
C HIS A 118 -17.65 -1.85 7.74
N ASN A 119 -16.98 -1.46 8.83
CA ASN A 119 -16.10 -2.31 9.63
C ASN A 119 -14.98 -3.02 8.82
N ILE A 120 -14.47 -2.36 7.78
CA ILE A 120 -13.29 -2.79 7.01
C ILE A 120 -12.07 -1.92 7.35
N PRO A 121 -10.83 -2.38 7.14
CA PRO A 121 -9.65 -1.59 7.42
C PRO A 121 -9.35 -0.55 6.33
N LEU A 122 -8.86 0.62 6.76
CA LEU A 122 -8.08 1.55 5.93
C LEU A 122 -6.60 1.15 5.96
N LEU A 123 -5.97 0.97 4.81
CA LEU A 123 -4.54 0.76 4.67
C LEU A 123 -3.88 2.09 4.27
N ALA A 124 -2.92 2.57 5.05
CA ALA A 124 -2.28 3.86 4.81
C ALA A 124 -0.78 3.70 4.56
N HIS A 125 -0.30 4.23 3.44
CA HIS A 125 1.13 4.50 3.27
C HIS A 125 1.42 5.84 3.92
N CYS A 126 2.03 5.79 5.10
CA CYS A 126 2.22 6.94 5.97
C CYS A 126 3.58 7.58 5.73
N GLU A 127 3.65 8.50 4.77
CA GLU A 127 4.72 9.49 4.66
C GLU A 127 4.03 10.82 4.26
N ILE A 128 4.33 11.91 4.97
CA ILE A 128 3.91 13.27 4.60
C ILE A 128 5.16 14.00 4.15
N GLU A 129 5.15 14.45 2.90
CA GLU A 129 6.25 15.19 2.32
C GLU A 129 6.37 16.57 2.95
N SER A 130 7.59 16.92 3.34
CA SER A 130 8.01 18.23 3.79
C SER A 130 9.32 18.60 3.11
N GLU A 131 9.70 19.87 3.08
CA GLU A 131 10.94 20.27 2.42
C GLU A 131 12.16 19.55 3.02
N VAL A 132 12.96 18.96 2.14
CA VAL A 132 14.20 18.26 2.51
C VAL A 132 15.32 18.77 1.64
N THR A 133 16.37 19.26 2.29
CA THR A 133 17.64 19.58 1.64
C THR A 133 18.51 18.33 1.55
N CYS A 134 18.58 17.73 0.36
CA CYS A 134 19.50 16.63 0.08
C CYS A 134 19.98 16.68 -1.37
N ASP A 135 21.08 16.00 -1.67
CA ASP A 135 21.67 15.97 -3.01
C ASP A 135 21.16 14.79 -3.84
N PHE A 136 19.97 14.25 -3.54
CA PHE A 136 19.44 13.10 -4.28
C PHE A 136 19.25 13.37 -5.78
N SER A 137 18.87 14.60 -6.15
CA SER A 137 18.78 15.00 -7.56
C SER A 137 20.14 14.99 -8.27
N LYS A 138 21.22 15.28 -7.55
CA LYS A 138 22.61 15.25 -8.07
C LYS A 138 23.19 13.83 -8.07
N PHE A 139 22.80 13.00 -7.10
CA PHE A 139 23.29 11.63 -6.94
C PHE A 139 22.15 10.60 -6.84
N PRO A 140 21.37 10.39 -7.92
CA PRO A 140 20.17 9.55 -7.88
C PRO A 140 20.45 8.06 -7.65
N ASN A 141 21.69 7.61 -7.84
CA ASN A 141 22.11 6.23 -7.60
C ASN A 141 22.73 6.01 -6.20
N ASN A 142 22.80 7.04 -5.37
CA ASN A 142 23.38 6.94 -4.04
C ASN A 142 22.30 6.59 -3.01
N TYR A 143 22.47 5.45 -2.33
CA TYR A 143 21.51 4.96 -1.34
C TYR A 143 21.33 5.91 -0.15
N GLN A 144 22.42 6.51 0.35
CA GLN A 144 22.34 7.44 1.47
C GLN A 144 21.55 8.70 1.08
N GLN A 145 21.71 9.18 -0.16
CA GLN A 145 20.93 10.31 -0.66
C GLN A 145 19.44 9.94 -0.85
N TYR A 146 19.14 8.69 -1.24
CA TYR A 146 17.77 8.20 -1.28
C TYR A 146 17.13 8.12 0.12
N LEU A 147 17.88 7.68 1.12
CA LEU A 147 17.40 7.69 2.50
C LEU A 147 17.21 9.11 3.03
N ALA A 148 18.15 10.00 2.70
CA ALA A 148 18.08 11.41 3.08
C ALA A 148 16.86 12.12 2.46
N SER A 149 16.49 11.79 1.22
CA SER A 149 15.33 12.39 0.55
C SER A 149 13.97 11.97 1.12
N ARG A 150 13.94 10.93 1.97
CA ARG A 150 12.71 10.46 2.66
C ARG A 150 12.99 10.26 4.16
N PRO A 151 13.22 11.35 4.90
CA PRO A 151 13.63 11.30 6.30
C PRO A 151 12.56 10.64 7.17
N LYS A 152 12.97 10.16 8.34
CA LYS A 152 12.05 9.53 9.31
C LYS A 152 10.90 10.45 9.77
N SER A 153 11.10 11.77 9.74
CA SER A 153 10.08 12.75 10.11
C SER A 153 8.81 12.60 9.27
N TRP A 154 8.94 12.36 7.96
CA TRP A 154 7.80 12.17 7.06
C TRP A 154 6.88 11.02 7.52
N GLU A 155 7.48 9.89 7.93
CA GLU A 155 6.73 8.74 8.44
C GLU A 155 6.14 9.04 9.83
N ASN A 156 6.93 9.67 10.71
CA ASN A 156 6.51 10.00 12.06
C ASN A 156 5.31 10.96 12.10
N ASP A 157 5.31 12.00 11.25
CA ASP A 157 4.27 13.02 11.18
C ASP A 157 2.98 12.43 10.57
N ALA A 158 3.14 11.60 9.54
CA ALA A 158 2.05 10.85 8.93
C ALA A 158 1.37 9.90 9.94
N VAL A 159 2.16 9.20 10.76
CA VAL A 159 1.66 8.30 11.80
C VAL A 159 0.91 9.08 12.88
N ASP A 160 1.40 10.25 13.30
CA ASP A 160 0.69 11.11 14.26
C ASP A 160 -0.67 11.57 13.74
N LEU A 161 -0.72 12.00 12.47
CA LEU A 161 -1.98 12.35 11.80
C LEU A 161 -2.94 11.16 11.80
N MET A 162 -2.48 9.96 11.41
CA MET A 162 -3.33 8.78 11.39
C MET A 162 -3.81 8.38 12.78
N ILE A 163 -2.99 8.49 13.82
CA ILE A 163 -3.41 8.24 15.22
C ILE A 163 -4.52 9.22 15.63
N LYS A 164 -4.36 10.51 15.34
CA LYS A 164 -5.38 11.55 15.60
C LYS A 164 -6.70 11.20 14.92
N LEU A 165 -6.67 10.87 13.63
CA LEU A 165 -7.89 10.57 12.86
C LEU A 165 -8.53 9.23 13.26
N CYS A 166 -7.74 8.21 13.58
CA CYS A 166 -8.28 6.94 14.08
C CYS A 166 -9.01 7.12 15.42
N ARG A 167 -8.49 7.96 16.32
CA ARG A 167 -9.19 8.32 17.58
C ARG A 167 -10.50 9.04 17.30
N LYS A 168 -10.49 9.99 16.37
CA LYS A 168 -11.66 10.80 16.00
C LYS A 168 -12.79 9.96 15.40
N PHE A 169 -12.46 9.04 14.48
CA PHE A 169 -13.45 8.34 13.66
C PHE A 169 -13.66 6.88 14.02
N ASN A 170 -12.86 6.33 14.93
CA ASN A 170 -12.89 4.91 15.29
C ASN A 170 -12.75 3.98 14.06
N CYS A 171 -11.99 4.41 13.06
CA CYS A 171 -11.71 3.65 11.85
C CYS A 171 -10.52 2.71 12.09
N SER A 172 -10.71 1.41 11.80
CA SER A 172 -9.62 0.44 11.85
C SER A 172 -8.61 0.76 10.75
N THR A 173 -7.35 0.95 11.12
CA THR A 173 -6.30 1.35 10.17
C THR A 173 -5.10 0.41 10.23
N HIS A 174 -4.58 0.02 9.09
CA HIS A 174 -3.33 -0.72 8.95
C HIS A 174 -2.28 0.19 8.32
N ILE A 175 -1.24 0.55 9.08
CA ILE A 175 -0.11 1.32 8.56
C ILE A 175 0.84 0.34 7.89
N VAL A 176 0.94 0.45 6.57
CA VAL A 176 1.78 -0.46 5.78
C VAL A 176 3.26 -0.09 5.92
N HIS A 177 4.13 -1.10 5.89
CA HIS A 177 5.60 -1.00 5.79
C HIS A 177 6.24 0.09 6.67
N VAL A 178 5.99 0.05 7.98
CA VAL A 178 6.62 0.93 8.97
C VAL A 178 8.13 0.67 8.98
N SER A 179 8.92 1.75 9.01
CA SER A 179 10.39 1.69 8.96
C SER A 179 11.08 2.47 10.09
N SER A 180 10.38 3.42 10.71
CA SER A 180 10.85 4.22 11.84
C SER A 180 10.53 3.52 13.17
N ALA A 181 11.56 3.34 14.00
CA ALA A 181 11.39 2.84 15.37
C ALA A 181 10.55 3.79 16.23
N GLU A 182 10.66 5.10 16.00
CA GLU A 182 9.87 6.12 16.71
C GLU A 182 8.39 6.02 16.36
N ALA A 183 8.06 5.75 15.09
CA ALA A 183 6.68 5.50 14.66
C ALA A 183 6.10 4.26 15.34
N LEU A 184 6.89 3.19 15.50
CA LEU A 184 6.48 1.98 16.21
C LEU A 184 6.13 2.26 17.67
N GLU A 185 6.96 3.07 18.36
CA GLU A 185 6.69 3.46 19.74
C GLU A 185 5.39 4.28 19.85
N LYS A 186 5.19 5.25 18.95
CA LYS A 186 3.96 6.05 18.87
C LYS A 186 2.72 5.17 18.67
N ILE A 187 2.77 4.24 17.72
CA ILE A 187 1.66 3.30 17.46
C ILE A 187 1.39 2.43 18.69
N THR A 188 2.44 1.91 19.33
CA THR A 188 2.31 1.06 20.53
C THR A 188 1.69 1.83 21.70
N LYS A 189 2.13 3.07 21.94
CA LYS A 189 1.53 3.97 22.93
C LYS A 189 0.07 4.27 22.60
N ALA A 190 -0.27 4.50 21.34
CA ALA A 190 -1.64 4.79 20.91
C ALA A 190 -2.61 3.61 21.11
N LYS A 191 -2.12 2.37 21.05
CA LYS A 191 -2.92 1.16 21.31
C LYS A 191 -3.20 0.93 22.79
N LYS A 192 -2.29 1.35 23.69
CA LYS A 192 -2.47 1.15 25.13
C LYS A 192 -3.68 1.95 25.61
N LYS A 193 -4.60 1.29 26.31
CA LYS A 193 -5.72 1.97 26.98
C LYS A 193 -5.16 2.84 28.11
N VAL A 194 -5.52 4.12 28.13
CA VAL A 194 -5.28 4.97 29.30
C VAL A 194 -6.40 4.66 30.30
N TYR A 195 -6.05 4.12 31.47
CA TYR A 195 -7.02 3.63 32.46
C TYR A 195 -7.91 4.72 33.09
N ASN A 196 -7.59 6.02 32.93
CA ASN A 196 -8.25 7.13 33.65
C ASN A 196 -8.93 8.19 32.75
N SER A 197 -9.26 7.87 31.50
CA SER A 197 -10.00 8.79 30.62
C SER A 197 -10.76 7.98 29.57
N PRO A 198 -11.81 8.50 28.90
CA PRO A 198 -12.42 7.79 27.79
C PRO A 198 -11.71 8.14 26.47
N PRO A 199 -10.60 7.51 26.08
CA PRO A 199 -10.34 7.29 24.68
C PRO A 199 -10.54 5.80 24.38
N LYS A 200 -11.42 5.53 23.42
CA LYS A 200 -11.57 4.20 22.83
C LYS A 200 -10.19 3.76 22.29
N PRO A 201 -9.79 2.49 22.48
CA PRO A 201 -8.49 2.02 22.02
C PRO A 201 -8.36 2.20 20.50
N VAL A 202 -7.22 2.74 20.07
CA VAL A 202 -6.95 2.96 18.64
C VAL A 202 -6.70 1.63 17.95
N ARG A 203 -7.53 1.29 16.96
CA ARG A 203 -7.38 0.09 16.15
C ARG A 203 -6.37 0.31 15.02
N ILE A 204 -5.10 0.45 15.37
CA ILE A 204 -4.00 0.46 14.40
C ILE A 204 -3.35 -0.92 14.35
N THR A 205 -3.03 -1.42 13.17
CA THR A 205 -2.10 -2.54 12.98
C THR A 205 -0.96 -2.09 12.06
N PHE A 206 0.18 -2.79 12.10
CA PHE A 206 1.32 -2.43 11.26
C PHE A 206 2.09 -3.68 10.84
N PHE A 207 2.87 -3.56 9.77
CA PHE A 207 3.87 -4.53 9.35
C PHE A 207 5.22 -3.84 9.24
N LEU A 208 6.25 -4.40 9.87
CA LEU A 208 7.61 -3.85 9.87
C LEU A 208 8.31 -4.24 8.55
N MET A 209 8.85 -3.27 7.83
CA MET A 209 9.75 -3.52 6.70
C MET A 209 10.97 -2.61 6.80
N GLN A 210 12.16 -3.18 6.58
CA GLN A 210 13.35 -2.35 6.36
C GLN A 210 13.22 -1.60 5.03
N LYS A 211 13.47 -0.28 5.04
CA LYS A 211 13.48 0.60 3.84
C LYS A 211 14.39 0.10 2.71
N ILE A 212 15.32 -0.81 2.99
CA ILE A 212 16.19 -1.51 2.03
C ILE A 212 15.38 -2.13 0.86
N PHE A 213 14.18 -2.66 1.12
CA PHE A 213 13.35 -3.30 0.09
C PHE A 213 12.67 -2.30 -0.86
N LEU A 214 12.42 -1.06 -0.43
CA LEU A 214 11.78 -0.03 -1.26
C LEU A 214 12.71 0.49 -2.36
N MET A 215 14.02 0.61 -2.10
CA MET A 215 14.95 1.08 -3.13
C MET A 215 15.14 0.05 -4.25
N GLN A 216 15.12 -1.25 -3.99
CA GLN A 216 15.20 -2.26 -5.06
C GLN A 216 14.01 -2.18 -6.03
N ILE A 217 12.82 -1.79 -5.54
CA ILE A 217 11.64 -1.57 -6.38
C ILE A 217 11.71 -0.21 -7.11
N ALA A 218 12.26 0.83 -6.46
CA ALA A 218 12.40 2.16 -7.06
C ALA A 218 13.52 2.21 -8.13
N CYS A 219 14.72 1.70 -7.83
CA CYS A 219 15.86 1.67 -8.75
C CYS A 219 15.65 0.74 -9.95
N THR A 220 14.82 -0.30 -9.84
CA THR A 220 14.46 -1.13 -11.00
C THR A 220 13.50 -0.44 -11.98
N ASN A 221 12.80 0.62 -11.56
CA ASN A 221 12.00 1.47 -12.44
C ASN A 221 12.78 2.62 -13.08
N VAL A 222 13.95 2.99 -12.55
CA VAL A 222 14.79 4.10 -13.09
C VAL A 222 15.72 3.65 -14.22
N ARG A 223 15.82 2.34 -14.52
CA ARG A 223 16.64 1.83 -15.64
C ARG A 223 15.81 1.13 -16.71
N ARG A 224 15.56 1.82 -17.83
CA ARG A 224 15.63 1.22 -19.17
C ARG A 224 16.20 2.20 -20.19
N PRO A 225 17.49 2.03 -20.55
CA PRO A 225 17.87 2.00 -21.95
C PRO A 225 17.99 0.54 -22.40
N SER A 226 17.59 0.31 -23.63
CA SER A 226 17.61 -0.96 -24.37
C SER A 226 18.92 -1.74 -24.23
N VAL A 227 18.88 -2.91 -23.59
CA VAL A 227 19.88 -3.97 -23.82
C VAL A 227 19.18 -5.32 -23.87
N LYS A 228 19.16 -5.92 -25.07
CA LYS A 228 18.86 -7.35 -25.26
C LYS A 228 19.98 -8.15 -24.59
N LYS A 229 19.68 -8.91 -23.53
CA LYS A 229 20.51 -10.05 -23.11
C LYS A 229 19.64 -11.28 -23.02
N LYS A 230 19.86 -12.21 -23.97
CA LYS A 230 19.44 -13.61 -23.87
C LYS A 230 20.07 -14.20 -22.62
N ILE A 231 19.28 -14.81 -21.75
CA ILE A 231 19.76 -15.67 -20.68
C ILE A 231 19.36 -17.08 -21.08
N THR A 232 20.35 -17.87 -21.49
CA THR A 232 20.24 -19.31 -21.72
C THR A 232 20.57 -20.00 -20.40
N PHE A 233 19.64 -20.81 -19.86
CA PHE A 233 19.92 -21.65 -18.69
C PHE A 233 20.40 -23.02 -19.16
N TYR A 234 21.59 -23.43 -18.70
CA TYR A 234 22.06 -24.80 -18.77
C TYR A 234 21.57 -25.54 -17.52
N TYR A 235 20.77 -26.59 -17.72
CA TYR A 235 20.47 -27.58 -16.68
C TYR A 235 21.48 -28.72 -16.81
N ASN A 236 22.26 -28.97 -15.76
CA ASN A 236 23.07 -30.18 -15.65
C ASN A 236 22.29 -31.18 -14.78
N LYS A 237 21.94 -32.32 -15.38
CA LYS A 237 21.36 -33.49 -14.72
C LYS A 237 22.46 -34.21 -13.95
N HIS A 238 22.23 -34.50 -12.67
CA HIS A 238 22.49 -35.81 -12.07
C HIS A 238 21.46 -36.04 -10.96
#